data_AF-A0A0B8NWS7-F1
#
_entry.id   AF-A0A0B8NWS7-F1
#
_cell.length_a   1.000
_cell.length_b   1.000
_cell.length_c   1.000
_cell.angle_alpha   90.00
_cell.angle_beta   90.00
_cell.angle_gamma   90.00
#
_symmetry.space_group_name_H-M   'P 1'
#
loop_
_entity.id
_entity.type
_entity.pdbx_description
1 polymer ?
#
loop_
_entity_poly.entity_id
_entity_poly.type
_entity_poly.pdbx_seq_one_letter_code
_entity_poly.pdbx_strand_id
1 'polypeptide(L)'
;MQSQLDKSIQILSTWGANASQVEAILTSEFIQSELETRTKHIIAIQECLELLFSEQKRRVEFMAKKNKSALFPTKKPLEIISSGSLHDLEEVHAKVRSMVCI
;
A
#
# COMPACT_ATOMS: atom_id res chain seq x y z
N MET A 1 18.51 4.77 1.63
CA MET A 1 17.35 4.33 2.44
C MET A 1 16.37 5.46 2.73
N GLN A 2 16.80 6.60 3.30
CA GLN A 2 15.92 7.74 3.62
C GLN A 2 14.95 8.11 2.48
N SER A 3 15.45 8.21 1.25
CA SER A 3 14.64 8.52 0.05
C SER A 3 13.51 7.52 -0.25
N GLN A 4 13.68 6.22 0.05
CA GLN A 4 12.64 5.20 -0.19
C GLN A 4 11.56 5.27 0.89
N LEU A 5 11.95 5.56 2.14
CA LEU A 5 11.03 5.78 3.24
C LEU A 5 10.16 7.02 2.99
N ASP A 6 10.79 8.14 2.63
CA ASP A 6 10.09 9.40 2.32
C ASP A 6 9.12 9.22 1.14
N LYS A 7 9.55 8.51 0.08
CA LYS A 7 8.69 8.15 -1.05
C LYS A 7 7.50 7.31 -0.61
N SER A 8 7.72 6.31 0.26
CA SER A 8 6.65 5.44 0.75
C SER A 8 5.63 6.21 1.60
N ILE A 9 6.09 7.14 2.44
CA ILE A 9 5.22 8.05 3.22
C ILE A 9 4.38 8.93 2.30
N GLN A 10 4.97 9.48 1.23
CA GLN A 10 4.25 10.27 0.23
C GLN A 10 3.19 9.44 -0.51
N ILE A 11 3.51 8.20 -0.87
CA ILE A 11 2.57 7.27 -1.51
C ILE A 11 1.39 6.98 -0.58
N LEU A 12 1.66 6.62 0.70
CA LEU A 12 0.62 6.35 1.69
C LEU A 12 -0.30 7.57 1.89
N SER A 13 0.30 8.76 2.01
CA SER A 13 -0.44 10.02 2.12
C SER A 13 -1.31 10.27 0.89
N THR A 14 -0.79 9.97 -0.30
CA THR A 14 -1.54 10.10 -1.57
C THR A 14 -2.72 9.14 -1.63
N TRP A 15 -2.59 7.93 -1.08
CA TRP A 15 -3.72 6.98 -0.95
C TRP A 15 -4.74 7.40 0.11
N GLY A 16 -4.46 8.44 0.89
CA GLY A 16 -5.34 8.97 1.93
C GLY A 16 -5.08 8.39 3.32
N ALA A 17 -3.90 7.83 3.57
CA ALA A 17 -3.49 7.41 4.92
C ALA A 17 -3.34 8.64 5.82
N ASN A 18 -3.87 8.57 7.04
CA ASN A 18 -3.60 9.58 8.07
C ASN A 18 -2.27 9.28 8.79
N ALA A 19 -1.82 10.22 9.62
CA ALA A 19 -0.54 10.12 10.33
C ALA A 19 -0.42 8.83 11.18
N SER A 20 -1.48 8.45 11.90
CA SER A 20 -1.49 7.23 12.72
C SER A 20 -1.40 5.95 11.88
N GLN A 21 -2.01 5.94 10.69
CA GLN A 21 -1.90 4.82 9.76
C GLN A 21 -0.49 4.74 9.16
N VAL A 22 0.10 5.87 8.79
CA VAL A 22 1.48 5.91 8.29
C VAL A 22 2.45 5.39 9.35
N GLU A 23 2.30 5.83 10.60
CA GLU A 23 3.10 5.37 11.74
C GLU A 23 2.92 3.87 12.00
N ALA A 24 1.68 3.35 11.95
CA ALA A 24 1.43 1.92 12.08
C ALA A 24 2.10 1.08 10.97
N ILE A 25 2.15 1.60 9.74
CA ILE A 25 2.71 0.89 8.58
C ILE A 25 4.24 0.99 8.54
N LEU A 26 4.81 2.15 8.93
CA LEU A 26 6.22 2.51 8.81
C LEU A 26 6.79 3.08 10.13
N THR A 27 6.58 2.39 11.25
CA THR A 27 7.14 2.81 12.55
C THR A 27 8.66 2.67 12.57
N SER A 28 9.34 3.61 13.23
CA SER A 28 10.78 3.55 13.49
C SER A 28 11.18 2.44 14.46
N GLU A 29 10.20 1.80 15.12
CA GLU A 29 10.45 0.64 16.00
C GLU A 29 10.79 -0.64 15.22
N PHE A 30 10.44 -0.71 13.94
CA PHE A 30 10.81 -1.85 13.10
C PHE A 30 12.31 -1.88 12.82
N ILE A 31 12.88 -3.09 12.78
CA ILE A 31 14.26 -3.27 12.36
C ILE A 31 14.45 -2.84 10.90
N GLN A 32 15.67 -2.43 10.56
CA GLN A 32 15.97 -1.82 9.26
C GLN A 32 15.56 -2.69 8.05
N SER A 33 15.78 -4.01 8.12
CA SER A 33 15.43 -4.95 7.07
C SER A 33 13.91 -5.07 6.85
N GLU A 34 13.13 -4.95 7.92
CA GLU A 34 11.67 -4.95 7.84
C GLU A 34 11.16 -3.65 7.22
N LEU A 35 11.70 -2.49 7.62
CA LEU A 35 11.39 -1.20 7.00
C LEU A 35 11.72 -1.20 5.50
N GLU A 36 12.87 -1.75 5.11
CA GLU A 36 13.22 -1.90 3.69
C GLU A 36 12.23 -2.78 2.95
N THR A 37 11.77 -3.87 3.56
CA THR A 37 10.78 -4.77 2.96
C THR A 37 9.42 -4.07 2.78
N ARG A 38 8.95 -3.37 3.82
CA ARG A 38 7.70 -2.61 3.80
C ARG A 38 7.70 -1.51 2.73
N THR A 39 8.77 -0.72 2.67
CA THR A 39 8.92 0.35 1.67
C THR A 39 8.92 -0.22 0.24
N LYS A 40 9.60 -1.35 0.00
CA LYS A 40 9.56 -2.05 -1.30
C LYS A 40 8.14 -2.48 -1.68
N HIS A 41 7.36 -3.04 -0.74
CA HIS A 41 5.98 -3.43 -1.01
C HIS A 41 5.08 -2.23 -1.34
N ILE A 42 5.19 -1.15 -0.58
CA ILE A 42 4.40 0.07 -0.82
C ILE A 42 4.68 0.64 -2.21
N ILE A 43 5.96 0.73 -2.58
CA ILE A 43 6.36 1.23 -3.90
C ILE A 43 5.88 0.29 -5.01
N ALA A 44 6.04 -1.02 -4.84
CA ALA A 44 5.60 -2.00 -5.83
C ALA A 44 4.07 -2.00 -6.02
N ILE A 45 3.30 -1.82 -4.94
CA ILE A 45 1.84 -1.63 -5.04
C ILE A 45 1.52 -0.39 -5.88
N GLN A 46 2.19 0.74 -5.61
CA GLN A 46 1.97 1.97 -6.39
C GLN A 46 2.30 1.77 -7.88
N GLU A 47 3.41 1.12 -8.20
CA GLU A 47 3.80 0.81 -9.58
C GLU A 47 2.76 -0.08 -10.26
N CYS A 48 2.25 -1.11 -9.57
CA CYS A 48 1.18 -1.94 -10.10
C CYS A 48 -0.11 -1.12 -10.36
N LEU A 49 -0.48 -0.22 -9.44
CA LEU A 49 -1.64 0.65 -9.62
C LEU A 49 -1.48 1.62 -10.80
N GLU A 50 -0.26 2.10 -11.07
CA GLU A 50 0.06 2.94 -12.22
C GLU A 50 -0.08 2.18 -13.55
N LEU A 51 0.22 0.88 -13.56
CA LEU A 51 -0.03 0.01 -14.71
C LEU A 51 -1.52 -0.28 -14.93
N LEU A 52 -2.29 -0.45 -13.84
CA LEU A 52 -3.73 -0.74 -13.91
C LEU A 52 -4.58 0.48 -14.25
N PHE A 53 -4.18 1.65 -13.76
CA PHE A 53 -4.97 2.87 -13.84
C PHE A 53 -4.09 4.04 -14.25
N SER A 54 -4.35 4.61 -15.43
CA SER A 54 -3.64 5.80 -15.91
C SER A 54 -3.93 7.03 -15.03
N GLU A 55 -5.16 7.15 -14.52
CA GLU A 55 -5.59 8.29 -13.70
C GLU A 55 -5.24 8.12 -12.22
N GLN A 56 -4.54 9.09 -11.62
CA GLN A 56 -4.22 9.10 -10.19
C GLN A 56 -5.47 8.96 -9.31
N LYS A 57 -6.57 9.61 -9.69
CA LYS A 57 -7.84 9.54 -8.94
C LYS A 57 -8.32 8.09 -8.78
N ARG A 58 -8.23 7.27 -9.83
CA ARG A 58 -8.64 5.86 -9.78
C ARG A 58 -7.73 5.03 -8.89
N ARG A 59 -6.41 5.32 -8.86
CA ARG A 59 -5.46 4.68 -7.94
C ARG A 59 -5.81 4.95 -6.48
N VAL A 60 -6.08 6.21 -6.14
CA VAL A 60 -6.51 6.60 -4.79
C VAL A 60 -7.84 5.97 -4.44
N GLU A 61 -8.83 6.03 -5.34
CA GLU A 61 -10.13 5.42 -5.11
C GLU A 61 -10.04 3.90 -4.90
N PHE A 62 -9.15 3.21 -5.62
CA PHE A 62 -8.92 1.78 -5.45
C PHE A 62 -8.43 1.44 -4.03
N MET A 63 -7.50 2.23 -3.49
CA MET A 63 -6.95 2.03 -2.15
C MET A 63 -7.92 2.48 -1.04
N ALA A 64 -8.66 3.56 -1.26
CA ALA A 64 -9.45 4.26 -0.25
C ALA A 64 -10.95 3.91 -0.22
N LYS A 65 -11.48 3.23 -1.26
CA LYS A 65 -12.89 2.80 -1.32
C LYS A 65 -13.00 1.29 -1.25
N LYS A 66 -14.15 0.82 -0.74
CA LYS A 66 -14.51 -0.59 -0.87
C LYS A 66 -14.73 -0.84 -2.35
N ASN A 67 -13.76 -1.47 -2.99
CA ASN A 67 -13.93 -1.92 -4.35
C ASN A 67 -14.78 -3.20 -4.31
N LYS A 68 -15.69 -3.38 -5.27
CA LYS A 68 -16.45 -4.65 -5.42
C LYS A 68 -15.59 -5.75 -6.04
N SER A 69 -14.26 -5.59 -6.01
CA SER A 69 -13.36 -6.62 -6.51
C SER A 69 -13.47 -7.83 -5.61
N ALA A 70 -13.52 -9.03 -6.20
CA ALA A 70 -13.48 -10.27 -5.44
C ALA A 70 -12.24 -10.38 -4.53
N LEU A 71 -11.19 -9.61 -4.83
CA LEU A 71 -9.92 -9.59 -4.08
C LEU A 71 -10.03 -8.90 -2.71
N PHE A 72 -10.93 -7.92 -2.54
CA PHE A 72 -11.09 -7.14 -1.31
C PHE A 72 -12.57 -7.07 -0.88
N PRO A 73 -13.16 -8.20 -0.47
CA PRO A 73 -14.61 -8.32 -0.31
C PRO A 73 -15.18 -7.52 0.87
N THR A 74 -14.41 -7.30 1.94
CA THR A 74 -14.94 -6.77 3.22
C THR A 74 -14.23 -5.52 3.71
N LYS A 75 -12.96 -5.32 3.36
CA LYS A 75 -12.11 -4.20 3.81
C LYS A 75 -11.42 -3.54 2.62
N LYS A 76 -11.14 -2.24 2.74
CA LYS A 76 -10.37 -1.50 1.73
C LYS A 76 -8.91 -1.93 1.79
N PRO A 77 -8.16 -1.90 0.67
CA PRO A 77 -6.73 -2.19 0.69
C PRO A 77 -5.96 -1.34 1.73
N LEU A 78 -6.27 -0.05 1.81
CA LEU A 78 -5.64 0.84 2.80
C LEU A 78 -6.00 0.46 4.25
N GLU A 79 -7.23 0.03 4.52
CA GLU A 79 -7.63 -0.43 5.86
C GLU A 79 -6.93 -1.71 6.27
N ILE A 80 -6.65 -2.60 5.31
CA ILE A 80 -5.93 -3.85 5.56
C ILE A 80 -4.48 -3.56 5.95
N ILE A 81 -3.76 -2.78 5.13
CA ILE A 81 -2.35 -2.46 5.43
C ILE A 81 -2.19 -1.62 6.70
N SER A 82 -3.21 -0.83 7.06
CA SER A 82 -3.21 -0.02 8.29
C SER A 82 -3.26 -0.85 9.57
N SER A 83 -3.38 -2.17 9.50
CA SER A 83 -3.22 -3.05 10.68
C SER A 83 -1.80 -3.01 11.25
N GLY A 84 -0.83 -2.56 10.45
CA GLY A 84 0.59 -2.58 10.80
C GLY A 84 1.26 -3.94 10.59
N SER A 85 0.51 -4.99 10.24
CA SER A 85 1.03 -6.33 9.94
C SER A 85 1.79 -6.34 8.61
N LEU A 86 3.02 -6.88 8.61
CA LEU A 86 3.78 -7.09 7.37
C LEU A 86 3.04 -8.08 6.44
N HIS A 87 2.44 -9.13 7.01
CA HIS A 87 1.70 -10.12 6.25
C HIS A 87 0.52 -9.51 5.48
N ASP A 88 -0.21 -8.59 6.11
CA ASP A 88 -1.33 -7.90 5.48
C ASP A 88 -0.86 -7.01 4.30
N LEU A 89 0.32 -6.38 4.45
CA LEU A 89 0.95 -5.60 3.38
C LEU A 89 1.40 -6.49 2.21
N GLU A 90 2.01 -7.64 2.50
CA GLU A 90 2.39 -8.64 1.50
C GLU A 90 1.18 -9.20 0.74
N GLU A 91 0.09 -9.51 1.46
CA GLU A 91 -1.14 -10.02 0.86
C GLU A 91 -1.76 -8.99 -0.08
N VAL A 92 -1.86 -7.73 0.34
CA VAL A 92 -2.36 -6.64 -0.51
C VAL A 92 -1.48 -6.48 -1.75
N HIS A 93 -0.15 -6.52 -1.59
CA HIS A 93 0.77 -6.48 -2.72
C HIS A 93 0.55 -7.63 -3.70
N ALA A 94 0.47 -8.88 -3.20
CA ALA A 94 0.23 -10.05 -4.04
C ALA A 94 -1.10 -9.96 -4.82
N LYS A 95 -2.17 -9.50 -4.15
CA LYS A 95 -3.48 -9.29 -4.77
C LYS A 95 -3.45 -8.22 -5.86
N VAL A 96 -2.85 -7.06 -5.60
CA VAL A 96 -2.74 -6.00 -6.61
C VAL A 96 -1.87 -6.47 -7.78
N ARG A 97 -0.75 -7.14 -7.51
CA ARG A 97 0.12 -7.70 -8.55
C ARG A 97 -0.62 -8.71 -9.44
N SER A 98 -1.49 -9.54 -8.86
CA SER A 98 -2.29 -10.52 -9.61
C SER A 98 -3.23 -9.89 -10.63
N MET A 99 -3.59 -8.61 -10.44
CA MET A 99 -4.43 -7.87 -11.39
C MET A 99 -3.66 -7.37 -12.61
N VAL A 100 -2.33 -7.19 -12.49
CA VAL A 100 -1.47 -6.67 -13.58
C VAL A 100 -1.11 -7.79 -14.55
N CYS A 101 -0.91 -9.01 -14.05
CA CYS A 101 -0.59 -10.18 -14.85
C CYS A 101 -1.86 -10.80 -15.43
N ILE A 102 -2.37 -10.25 -16.53
CA ILE A 102 -3.44 -10.85 -17.36
C ILE A 102 -2.95 -10.93 -18.80
#